data_AF-A0A7X1FQM4-F1
#
_entry.id   AF-A0A7X1FQM4-F1
#
_cell.length_a   1.000
_cell.length_b   1.000
_cell.length_c   1.000
_cell.angle_alpha   90.00
_cell.angle_beta   90.00
_cell.angle_gamma   90.00
#
_symmetry.space_group_name_H-M   'P 1'
#
loop_
_entity.id
_entity.type
_entity.pdbx_description
1 polymer ?
#
loop_
_entity_poly.entity_id
_entity_poly.type
_entity_poly.pdbx_seq_one_letter_code
_entity_poly.pdbx_strand_id
1 'polypeptide(L)'
;MIFEVSLGQIVPQMSGATVECVHARPGDMLAMGSKLVDLSVDLSRAFAQECPPVSYYRVVLREKACLRALTVKPGEALDVGELVALFSTDPAEPLDQTPERALRTTVAGIMHHENMFSGQQL
;
A
#
# COMPACT_ATOMS: atom_id res chain seq x y z
N MET A 1 -16.87 -1.46 -13.86
CA MET A 1 -16.32 -2.46 -12.93
C MET A 1 -15.55 -1.75 -11.81
N ILE A 2 -15.93 -2.02 -10.56
CA ILE A 2 -15.21 -1.51 -9.38
C ILE A 2 -14.18 -2.54 -8.91
N PHE A 3 -13.01 -2.05 -8.54
CA PHE A 3 -11.95 -2.85 -7.93
C PHE A 3 -11.55 -2.26 -6.58
N GLU A 4 -10.96 -3.09 -5.75
CA GLU A 4 -10.39 -2.67 -4.48
C GLU A 4 -8.92 -3.06 -4.37
N VAL A 5 -8.18 -2.31 -3.56
CA VAL A 5 -6.86 -2.70 -3.07
C VAL A 5 -6.96 -2.67 -1.56
N SER A 6 -6.68 -3.80 -0.93
CA SER A 6 -6.52 -3.91 0.52
C SER A 6 -5.08 -4.26 0.87
N LEU A 7 -4.68 -4.00 2.11
CA LEU A 7 -3.34 -4.34 2.58
C LEU A 7 -3.17 -5.86 2.62
N GLY A 8 -2.44 -6.41 1.66
CA GLY A 8 -2.05 -7.82 1.69
C GLY A 8 -0.95 -8.08 2.72
N GLN A 9 -0.78 -9.34 3.11
CA GLN A 9 0.38 -9.77 3.88
C GLN A 9 1.62 -9.73 2.97
N ILE A 10 2.53 -8.79 3.23
CA ILE A 10 3.74 -8.58 2.41
C ILE A 10 4.86 -9.52 2.84
N VAL A 11 5.06 -9.65 4.15
CA VAL A 11 6.04 -10.54 4.76
C VAL A 11 5.39 -11.44 5.80
N PRO A 12 5.97 -12.63 6.07
CA PRO A 12 5.53 -13.46 7.18
C PRO A 12 5.48 -12.70 8.51
N GLN A 13 4.55 -13.07 9.39
CA GLN A 13 4.35 -12.46 10.71
C GLN A 13 4.00 -10.96 10.77
N MET A 14 3.88 -10.27 9.63
CA MET A 14 3.30 -8.93 9.55
C MET A 14 1.87 -8.92 10.10
N SER A 15 1.59 -8.07 11.08
CA SER A 15 0.22 -7.77 11.55
C SER A 15 -0.39 -6.56 10.85
N GLY A 16 0.45 -5.66 10.33
CA GLY A 16 0.04 -4.41 9.69
C GLY A 16 1.23 -3.65 9.09
N ALA A 17 0.95 -2.48 8.51
CA ALA A 17 1.95 -1.57 7.96
C ALA A 17 1.61 -0.12 8.28
N THR A 18 2.59 0.77 8.22
CA THR A 18 2.39 2.22 8.26
C THR A 18 2.51 2.79 6.86
N VAL A 19 1.60 3.69 6.46
CA VAL A 19 1.67 4.40 5.18
C VAL A 19 2.73 5.48 5.26
N GLU A 20 3.80 5.36 4.50
CA GLU A 20 4.88 6.36 4.46
C GLU A 20 4.55 7.47 3.45
N CYS A 21 4.04 7.09 2.29
CA CYS A 21 3.79 8.02 1.20
C CYS A 21 2.64 7.56 0.32
N VAL A 22 1.88 8.52 -0.21
CA VAL A 22 0.82 8.30 -1.19
C VAL A 22 1.23 8.99 -2.49
N HIS A 23 1.26 8.24 -3.59
CA HIS A 23 1.76 8.69 -4.90
C HIS A 23 0.67 9.11 -5.89
N ALA A 24 -0.60 8.86 -5.55
CA ALA A 24 -1.76 9.08 -6.43
C ALA A 24 -2.89 9.80 -5.71
N ARG A 25 -3.79 10.42 -6.48
CA ARG A 25 -4.97 11.14 -5.97
C ARG A 25 -6.25 10.60 -6.59
N PRO A 26 -7.39 10.64 -5.87
CA PRO A 26 -8.69 10.36 -6.46
C PRO A 26 -8.91 11.17 -7.75
N GLY A 27 -9.36 10.51 -8.81
CA GLY A 27 -9.50 11.04 -10.16
C GLY A 27 -8.36 10.65 -11.11
N ASP A 28 -7.21 10.23 -10.60
CA ASP A 28 -6.07 9.88 -11.46
C ASP A 28 -6.34 8.61 -12.27
N MET A 29 -6.01 8.65 -13.56
CA MET A 29 -5.96 7.46 -14.41
C MET A 29 -4.56 6.86 -14.33
N LEU A 30 -4.40 5.79 -13.55
CA LEU A 30 -3.11 5.16 -13.31
C LEU A 30 -2.82 4.09 -14.36
N ALA A 31 -1.60 4.09 -14.89
CA ALA A 31 -1.13 3.09 -15.83
C ALA A 31 -0.53 1.87 -15.10
N MET A 32 -0.29 0.79 -15.83
CA MET A 32 0.53 -0.30 -15.32
C MET A 32 1.93 0.23 -14.94
N GLY A 33 2.43 -0.13 -13.76
CA GLY A 33 3.68 0.38 -13.22
C GLY A 33 3.54 1.67 -12.39
N SER A 34 2.36 2.28 -12.35
CA SER A 34 2.10 3.43 -11.46
C SER A 34 2.25 3.01 -9.99
N LYS A 35 2.91 3.86 -9.21
CA LYS A 35 3.08 3.71 -7.77
C LYS A 35 1.78 4.15 -7.08
N LEU A 36 1.35 3.40 -6.07
CA LEU A 36 0.15 3.75 -5.28
C LEU A 36 0.56 4.32 -3.93
N VAL A 37 1.19 3.49 -3.09
CA VAL A 37 1.64 3.85 -1.74
C VAL A 37 3.00 3.23 -1.44
N ASP A 38 3.77 3.91 -0.60
CA ASP A 38 4.91 3.33 0.10
C ASP A 38 4.51 3.00 1.54
N LEU A 39 5.00 1.88 2.03
CA LEU A 39 4.65 1.29 3.31
C LEU A 39 5.91 0.97 4.09
N SER A 40 5.88 1.11 5.41
CA SER A 40 6.85 0.51 6.31
C SER A 40 6.20 -0.61 7.11
N VAL A 41 6.95 -1.68 7.35
CA VAL A 41 6.53 -2.82 8.17
C VAL A 41 7.56 -2.99 9.28
N ASP A 42 7.10 -2.87 10.53
CA ASP A 42 7.92 -3.07 11.72
C ASP A 42 7.75 -4.50 12.26
N LEU A 43 8.83 -5.28 12.22
CA LEU A 43 8.92 -6.64 12.72
C LEU A 43 9.65 -6.74 14.06
N SER A 44 9.98 -5.62 14.72
CA SER A 44 10.69 -5.58 16.01
C SER A 44 10.04 -6.45 17.09
N ARG A 45 8.71 -6.59 17.05
CA ARG A 45 7.93 -7.42 17.98
C ARG A 45 7.98 -8.91 17.67
N ALA A 46 8.20 -9.29 16.43
CA ALA A 46 8.24 -10.69 15.99
C ALA A 46 9.66 -11.25 16.03
N PHE A 47 10.68 -10.44 15.68
CA PHE A 47 12.07 -10.86 15.61
C PHE A 47 13.00 -9.75 16.12
N ALA A 48 13.36 -9.80 17.40
CA ALA A 48 14.31 -8.86 18.01
C ALA A 48 15.75 -8.95 17.43
N GLN A 49 16.02 -9.88 16.51
CA GLN A 49 17.34 -10.10 15.90
C GLN A 49 17.40 -9.77 14.40
N GLU A 50 16.28 -9.43 13.74
CA GLU A 50 16.32 -8.97 12.35
C GLU A 50 16.69 -7.48 12.29
N CYS A 51 17.81 -7.19 11.63
CA CYS A 51 18.31 -5.83 11.44
C CYS A 51 18.35 -5.52 9.92
N PRO A 52 17.59 -4.52 9.42
CA PRO A 52 16.76 -3.59 10.18
C PRO A 52 15.42 -4.20 10.61
N PRO A 53 14.89 -3.82 11.79
CA PRO A 53 13.58 -4.30 12.25
C PRO A 53 12.42 -3.72 11.42
N VAL A 54 12.67 -2.63 10.69
CA VAL A 54 11.70 -1.98 9.82
C VAL A 54 12.12 -2.13 8.36
N SER A 55 11.25 -2.73 7.56
CA SER A 55 11.42 -2.86 6.11
C SER A 55 10.44 -1.98 5.36
N TYR A 56 10.85 -1.48 4.19
CA TYR A 56 10.06 -0.56 3.38
C TYR A 56 9.65 -1.21 2.07
N TYR A 57 8.42 -0.93 1.64
CA TYR A 57 7.79 -1.55 0.49
C TYR A 57 7.02 -0.53 -0.33
N ARG A 58 6.83 -0.82 -1.62
CA ARG A 58 6.02 -0.01 -2.53
C ARG A 58 4.96 -0.88 -3.20
N VAL A 59 3.71 -0.43 -3.16
CA VAL A 59 2.61 -1.03 -3.90
C VAL A 59 2.56 -0.41 -5.30
N VAL A 60 2.60 -1.25 -6.33
CA VAL A 60 2.62 -0.86 -7.75
C VAL A 60 1.48 -1.53 -8.49
N LEU A 61 0.77 -0.79 -9.34
CA LEU A 61 -0.31 -1.33 -10.16
C LEU A 61 0.23 -2.25 -11.27
N ARG A 62 -0.46 -3.36 -11.51
CA ARG A 62 -0.18 -4.29 -12.62
C ARG A 62 -1.21 -4.25 -13.74
N GLU A 63 -2.20 -3.37 -13.63
CA GLU A 63 -3.19 -3.10 -14.67
C GLU A 63 -3.59 -1.62 -14.62
N LYS A 64 -4.16 -1.10 -15.72
CA LYS A 64 -4.62 0.29 -15.80
C LYS A 64 -5.96 0.42 -15.06
N ALA A 65 -6.10 1.44 -14.23
CA ALA A 65 -7.36 1.75 -13.54
C ALA A 65 -7.46 3.21 -13.11
N CYS A 66 -8.67 3.73 -12.97
CA CYS A 66 -8.93 5.04 -12.40
C CYS A 66 -9.00 4.93 -10.87
N LEU A 67 -8.19 5.69 -10.15
CA LEU A 67 -8.28 5.79 -8.70
C LEU A 67 -9.52 6.62 -8.34
N ARG A 68 -10.43 6.05 -7.56
CA ARG A 68 -11.72 6.68 -7.25
C ARG A 68 -11.82 7.15 -5.82
N ALA A 69 -11.28 6.37 -4.89
CA ALA A 69 -11.17 6.74 -3.49
C ALA A 69 -9.89 6.19 -2.92
N LEU A 70 -9.29 6.94 -1.99
CA LEU A 70 -8.16 6.53 -1.21
C LEU A 70 -8.57 6.65 0.26
N THR A 71 -8.50 5.55 1.00
CA THR A 71 -8.99 5.47 2.38
C THR A 71 -7.91 5.77 3.41
N VAL A 72 -6.67 5.89 2.96
CA VAL A 72 -5.48 5.95 3.82
C VAL A 72 -4.73 7.27 3.67
N LYS A 73 -3.94 7.65 4.68
CA LYS A 73 -3.11 8.87 4.65
C LYS A 73 -1.68 8.57 5.13
N PRO A 74 -0.67 9.36 4.71
CA PRO A 74 0.67 9.24 5.27
C PRO A 74 0.67 9.33 6.80
N GLY A 75 1.42 8.46 7.46
CA GLY A 75 1.48 8.28 8.91
C GLY A 75 0.42 7.36 9.50
N GLU A 76 -0.55 6.90 8.71
CA GLU A 76 -1.62 6.01 9.18
C GLU A 76 -1.15 4.56 9.27
N ALA A 77 -1.51 3.88 10.35
CA ALA A 77 -1.29 2.45 10.52
C ALA A 77 -2.49 1.67 9.97
N LEU A 78 -2.20 0.55 9.32
CA LEU A 78 -3.19 -0.30 8.66
C LEU A 78 -3.01 -1.74 9.11
N ASP A 79 -4.12 -2.42 9.39
CA ASP A 79 -4.13 -3.86 9.64
C ASP A 79 -4.13 -4.65 8.32
N VAL A 80 -3.58 -5.87 8.34
CA VAL A 80 -3.68 -6.77 7.19
C VAL A 80 -5.16 -7.02 6.84
N GLY A 81 -5.50 -6.81 5.57
CA GLY A 81 -6.87 -6.91 5.05
C GLY A 81 -7.61 -5.56 4.99
N GLU A 82 -7.08 -4.51 5.60
CA GLU A 82 -7.71 -3.20 5.60
C GLU A 82 -7.72 -2.56 4.21
N LEU A 83 -8.81 -1.89 3.87
CA LEU A 83 -9.00 -1.25 2.56
C LEU A 83 -8.04 -0.06 2.40
N VAL A 84 -7.35 -0.01 1.26
CA VAL A 84 -6.39 1.06 0.91
C VAL A 84 -6.99 2.01 -0.13
N ALA A 85 -7.63 1.47 -1.16
CA ALA A 85 -8.14 2.26 -2.26
C ALA A 85 -9.23 1.54 -3.06
N LEU A 86 -10.12 2.33 -3.67
CA LEU A 86 -11.11 1.88 -4.64
C LEU A 86 -10.78 2.42 -6.03
N PHE A 87 -10.99 1.58 -7.03
CA PHE A 87 -10.71 1.87 -8.43
C PHE A 87 -11.90 1.55 -9.33
N SER A 88 -11.90 2.11 -10.53
CA SER A 88 -12.84 1.71 -11.59
C SER A 88 -12.16 1.67 -12.96
N THR A 89 -12.81 0.99 -13.91
CA THR A 89 -12.43 1.03 -15.33
C THR A 89 -12.78 2.36 -15.99
N ASP A 90 -13.94 2.93 -15.65
CA ASP A 90 -14.42 4.20 -16.15
C ASP A 90 -14.61 5.21 -14.99
N PRO A 91 -14.07 6.45 -15.10
CA PRO A 91 -14.20 7.49 -14.07
C PRO A 91 -15.64 7.93 -13.77
N ALA A 92 -16.60 7.68 -14.68
CA ALA A 92 -18.01 8.04 -14.49
C ALA A 92 -18.81 6.97 -13.72
N GLU A 93 -18.23 5.81 -13.43
CA GLU A 93 -18.94 4.72 -12.76
C GLU A 93 -19.33 5.10 -11.31
N PRO A 94 -20.54 4.74 -10.85
CA PRO A 94 -20.94 4.88 -9.45
C PRO A 94 -20.10 4.00 -8.50
N LEU A 95 -19.76 4.52 -7.31
CA LEU A 95 -18.94 3.83 -6.29
C LEU A 95 -19.74 3.05 -5.25
N ASP A 96 -21.07 3.10 -5.31
CA ASP A 96 -21.99 2.35 -4.46
C ASP A 96 -22.11 0.86 -4.86
N GLN A 97 -21.46 0.48 -5.96
CA GLN A 97 -21.39 -0.90 -6.42
C GLN A 97 -20.38 -1.71 -5.61
N THR A 98 -20.70 -2.98 -5.36
CA THR A 98 -19.75 -3.91 -4.71
C THR A 98 -18.52 -4.11 -5.59
N PRO A 99 -17.29 -4.03 -5.03
CA PRO A 99 -16.09 -4.36 -5.76
C PRO A 99 -16.16 -5.78 -6.34
N GLU A 100 -15.91 -5.93 -7.63
CA GLU A 100 -16.02 -7.21 -8.31
C GLU A 100 -14.84 -8.13 -7.98
N ARG A 101 -13.65 -7.54 -7.81
CA ARG A 101 -12.42 -8.22 -7.40
C ARG A 101 -11.37 -7.24 -6.91
N ALA A 102 -10.31 -7.78 -6.31
CA ALA A 102 -9.08 -7.03 -6.06
C ALA A 102 -8.41 -6.58 -7.39
N LEU A 103 -7.88 -5.36 -7.39
CA LEU A 103 -7.03 -4.85 -8.45
C LEU A 103 -5.68 -5.57 -8.39
N ARG A 104 -5.12 -5.95 -9.55
CA ARG A 104 -3.81 -6.59 -9.61
C ARG A 104 -2.73 -5.57 -9.24
N THR A 105 -2.04 -5.86 -8.15
CA THR A 105 -0.87 -5.10 -7.69
C THR A 105 0.34 -6.01 -7.54
N THR A 106 1.51 -5.41 -7.39
CA THR A 106 2.73 -6.07 -6.92
C THR A 106 3.36 -5.22 -5.85
N VAL A 107 4.14 -5.86 -5.00
CA VAL A 107 4.92 -5.19 -3.97
C VAL A 107 6.39 -5.27 -4.34
N ALA A 108 7.10 -4.14 -4.25
CA ALA A 108 8.54 -4.06 -4.43
C ALA A 108 9.20 -3.61 -3.13
N GLY A 109 10.23 -4.33 -2.67
CA GLY A 109 11.04 -3.89 -1.53
C GLY A 109 11.87 -2.66 -1.88
N ILE A 110 11.97 -1.72 -0.95
CA ILE A 110 12.78 -0.50 -1.08
C ILE A 110 14.09 -0.74 -0.30
N MET A 111 15.19 -0.94 -1.03
CA MET A 111 16.52 -1.25 -0.46
C MET A 111 17.27 -0.02 0.08
N HIS A 112 16.80 1.18 -0.24
CA HIS A 112 17.35 2.42 0.29
C HIS A 112 16.19 3.36 0.68
N HIS A 113 16.04 3.57 1.97
CA HIS A 113 15.15 4.55 2.57
C HIS A 113 15.98 5.35 3.59
N GLU A 114 15.79 6.67 3.68
CA GLU A 114 16.63 7.52 4.55
C GLU A 114 16.59 7.06 6.02
N ASN A 115 15.43 6.53 6.44
CA ASN A 115 15.21 5.98 7.78
C ASN A 115 15.54 4.47 7.92
N MET A 116 16.14 3.84 6.91
CA MET A 116 16.42 2.39 6.91
C MET A 116 17.58 2.00 7.85
N PHE A 117 18.53 2.92 8.04
CA PHE A 117 19.73 2.72 8.86
C PHE A 117 19.82 3.69 10.05
N SER A 118 18.79 4.51 10.28
CA SER A 118 18.69 5.33 11.47
C SER A 118 18.22 4.44 12.62
N GLY A 119 19.16 3.84 13.35
CA GLY A 119 18.86 3.40 14.71
C GLY A 119 18.31 4.61 15.47
N GLN A 120 17.06 4.54 15.94
CA GLN A 120 16.52 5.55 16.84
C GLN A 120 17.47 5.63 18.04
N GLN A 121 18.27 6.69 18.10
CA GLN A 121 18.93 7.09 19.34
C GLN A 121 17.81 7.58 20.26
N LEU A 122 17.31 6.65 21.08
CA LEU A 122 16.62 6.98 22.32
C LEU A 122 17.57 7.71 23.27
#